data_AF-A0A4P6M8U8-F1
#
_entry.id   AF-A0A4P6M8U8-F1
#
_cell.length_a   1.000
_cell.length_b   1.000
_cell.length_c   1.000
_cell.angle_alpha   90.00
_cell.angle_beta   90.00
_cell.angle_gamma   90.00
#
_symmetry.space_group_name_H-M   'P 1'
#
loop_
_entity.id
_entity.type
_entity.pdbx_description
1 polymer ?
#
loop_
_entity_poly.entity_id
_entity_poly.type
_entity_poly.pdbx_seq_one_letter_code
_entity_poly.pdbx_strand_id
1 'polypeptide(L)'
;MTVKELFSVQHDENKLRSLHIELARHEDFNPYKSNIISDMPKGSGGKNFSEWYAERGDRIRREIALYENKLIEDEKKVNDYINSAPRPECDIIRFRVINNLSWEEIGAYTGYSGRQVSRKFWNYLKKDVQNVQDVSGKV
;
A
#
# COMPACT_ATOMS: atom_id res chain seq x y z
N MET A 1 3.48 18.03 0.97
CA MET A 1 3.37 16.54 0.89
C MET A 1 4.76 15.97 0.66
N THR A 2 5.16 14.89 1.33
CA THR A 2 6.44 14.21 1.06
C THR A 2 6.29 13.14 -0.01
N VAL A 3 7.41 12.76 -0.65
CA VAL A 3 7.41 11.66 -1.64
C VAL A 3 6.93 10.34 -1.00
N LYS A 4 7.30 10.10 0.26
CA LYS A 4 6.90 8.89 0.99
C LYS A 4 5.39 8.83 1.19
N GLU A 5 4.78 9.94 1.57
CA GLU A 5 3.31 10.04 1.72
C GLU A 5 2.61 9.92 0.37
N LEU A 6 3.19 10.45 -0.71
CA LEU A 6 2.60 10.34 -2.03
C LEU A 6 2.48 8.88 -2.49
N PHE A 7 3.48 8.04 -2.20
CA PHE A 7 3.47 6.61 -2.51
C PHE A 7 2.90 5.74 -1.38
N SER A 8 2.30 6.30 -0.32
CA SER A 8 1.78 5.51 0.81
C SER A 8 0.62 4.63 0.38
N VAL A 9 -0.27 5.14 -0.49
CA VAL A 9 -1.41 4.39 -1.06
C VAL A 9 -0.93 3.09 -1.71
N GLN A 10 0.05 3.18 -2.62
CA GLN A 10 0.60 2.00 -3.28
C GLN A 10 1.29 1.04 -2.30
N HIS A 11 1.99 1.58 -1.31
CA HIS A 11 2.64 0.77 -0.28
C HIS A 11 1.61 -0.01 0.56
N ASP A 12 0.57 0.66 1.01
CA ASP A 12 -0.48 0.10 1.85
C ASP A 12 -1.34 -0.91 1.06
N GLU A 13 -1.65 -0.65 -0.22
CA GLU A 13 -2.29 -1.62 -1.11
C GLU A 13 -1.46 -2.90 -1.27
N ASN A 14 -0.14 -2.77 -1.49
CA ASN A 14 0.74 -3.93 -1.60
C ASN A 14 0.78 -4.72 -0.29
N LYS A 15 0.76 -4.01 0.85
CA LYS A 15 0.71 -4.63 2.17
C LYS A 15 -0.62 -5.35 2.41
N LEU A 16 -1.74 -4.76 2.04
CA LEU A 16 -3.06 -5.39 2.07
C LEU A 16 -3.11 -6.66 1.22
N ARG A 17 -2.63 -6.61 -0.03
CA ARG A 17 -2.55 -7.80 -0.90
C ARG A 17 -1.73 -8.92 -0.25
N SER A 18 -0.61 -8.58 0.39
CA SER A 18 0.21 -9.55 1.13
C SER A 18 -0.55 -10.16 2.32
N LEU A 19 -1.26 -9.35 3.10
CA LEU A 19 -2.07 -9.82 4.24
C LEU A 19 -3.23 -10.72 3.79
N HIS A 20 -3.88 -10.41 2.67
CA HIS A 20 -4.91 -11.29 2.12
C HIS A 20 -4.35 -12.65 1.67
N ILE A 21 -3.17 -12.67 1.06
CA ILE A 21 -2.48 -13.92 0.71
C ILE A 21 -2.12 -14.70 1.98
N GLU A 22 -1.66 -14.02 3.02
CA GLU A 22 -1.36 -14.62 4.32
C GLU A 22 -2.60 -15.22 4.98
N LEU A 23 -3.72 -14.50 4.97
CA LEU A 23 -5.00 -14.99 5.48
C LEU A 23 -5.49 -16.21 4.70
N ALA A 24 -5.43 -16.17 3.37
CA ALA A 24 -5.82 -17.30 2.53
C ALA A 24 -4.96 -18.55 2.82
N ARG A 25 -3.63 -18.38 2.95
CA ARG A 25 -2.73 -19.48 3.35
C ARG A 25 -3.04 -20.00 4.75
N HIS A 26 -3.40 -19.11 5.67
CA HIS A 26 -3.81 -19.49 7.02
C HIS A 26 -5.09 -20.32 6.96
N GLU A 27 -6.09 -19.91 6.19
CA GLU A 27 -7.37 -20.62 6.03
C GLU A 27 -7.26 -21.94 5.27
N ASP A 28 -6.40 -22.01 4.25
CA ASP A 28 -6.10 -23.23 3.50
C ASP A 28 -5.31 -24.27 4.32
N PHE A 29 -4.63 -23.82 5.38
CA PHE A 29 -3.90 -24.71 6.28
C PHE A 29 -4.88 -25.56 7.07
N ASN A 30 -5.00 -26.85 6.73
CA ASN A 30 -5.83 -27.78 7.48
C ASN A 30 -5.10 -28.27 8.75
N PRO A 31 -5.53 -27.88 9.96
CA PRO A 31 -4.90 -28.30 11.23
C PRO A 31 -5.00 -29.80 11.51
N TYR A 32 -5.94 -30.48 10.85
CA TYR A 32 -6.36 -31.85 11.15
C TYR A 32 -6.01 -32.84 10.02
N LYS A 33 -5.34 -32.40 8.95
CA LYS A 33 -4.73 -33.31 7.97
C LYS A 33 -3.44 -33.90 8.55
N SER A 34 -3.59 -34.85 9.46
CA SER A 34 -2.51 -35.78 9.76
C SER A 34 -2.44 -36.82 8.64
N ASN A 35 -1.22 -37.11 8.16
CA ASN A 35 -0.96 -38.44 7.62
C ASN A 35 -1.25 -39.41 8.77
N ILE A 36 -2.34 -40.17 8.70
CA ILE A 36 -2.75 -41.12 9.72
C ILE A 36 -1.74 -42.27 9.70
N ILE A 37 -0.65 -42.15 10.45
CA ILE A 37 0.12 -43.31 10.92
C ILE A 37 -0.47 -43.66 12.29
N SER A 38 -1.31 -44.70 12.27
CA SER A 38 -2.30 -45.06 13.30
C SER A 38 -1.73 -45.72 14.58
N ASP A 39 -0.47 -45.51 14.96
CA ASP A 39 0.17 -46.42 15.94
C ASP A 39 1.07 -45.76 17.02
N MET A 40 0.72 -44.56 17.51
CA MET A 40 1.41 -43.96 18.67
C MET A 40 0.47 -43.47 19.78
N PRO A 41 0.88 -43.59 21.07
CA PRO A 41 0.03 -43.29 22.21
C PRO A 41 -0.23 -41.78 22.34
N LYS A 42 -1.50 -41.42 22.59
CA LYS A 42 -1.96 -40.03 22.65
C LYS A 42 -1.53 -39.34 23.96
N GLY A 43 -0.34 -38.76 23.95
CA GLY A 43 0.16 -37.86 24.99
C GLY A 43 -0.56 -36.51 24.96
N SER A 44 -1.03 -36.10 26.13
CA SER A 44 -1.75 -34.86 26.44
C SER A 44 -1.00 -33.57 26.04
N GLY A 45 -1.54 -32.81 25.07
CA GLY A 45 -1.02 -31.47 24.72
C GLY A 45 -1.88 -30.64 23.74
N GLY A 46 -3.12 -31.05 23.46
CA GLY A 46 -3.91 -30.55 22.32
C GLY A 46 -4.62 -29.20 22.48
N LYS A 47 -4.49 -28.50 23.62
CA LYS A 47 -5.24 -27.25 23.85
C LYS A 47 -4.60 -25.99 23.27
N ASN A 48 -3.29 -25.96 23.00
CA ASN A 48 -2.60 -24.72 22.60
C ASN A 48 -2.67 -24.40 21.09
N PHE A 49 -2.84 -25.39 20.22
CA PHE A 49 -2.72 -25.16 18.77
C PHE A 49 -3.97 -24.48 18.17
N SER A 50 -5.16 -24.92 18.58
CA SER A 50 -6.43 -24.34 18.10
C SER A 50 -6.59 -22.90 18.55
N GLU A 51 -6.16 -22.58 19.77
CA GLU A 51 -6.19 -21.22 20.31
C GLU A 51 -5.19 -20.31 19.58
N TRP A 52 -3.95 -20.78 19.38
CA TRP A 52 -2.93 -20.05 18.60
C TRP A 52 -3.37 -19.79 17.15
N TYR A 53 -4.00 -20.77 16.50
CA TYR A 53 -4.51 -20.63 15.13
C TYR A 53 -5.64 -19.59 15.05
N ALA A 54 -6.58 -19.62 16.01
CA ALA A 54 -7.65 -18.62 16.07
C ALA A 54 -7.10 -17.21 16.31
N GLU A 55 -6.19 -17.05 17.28
CA GLU A 55 -5.55 -15.77 17.60
C GLU A 55 -4.77 -15.21 16.40
N ARG A 56 -4.06 -16.08 15.67
CA ARG A 56 -3.28 -15.71 14.49
C ARG A 56 -4.17 -15.20 13.36
N GLY A 57 -5.29 -15.87 13.09
CA GLY A 57 -6.28 -15.43 12.11
C GLY A 57 -6.90 -14.07 12.48
N ASP A 58 -7.29 -13.90 13.75
CA ASP A 58 -7.86 -12.65 14.25
C ASP A 58 -6.88 -11.49 14.18
N ARG A 59 -5.58 -11.73 14.46
CA ARG A 59 -4.54 -10.72 14.26
C ARG A 59 -4.48 -10.26 12.81
N ILE A 60 -4.42 -11.19 11.85
CA ILE A 60 -4.31 -10.86 10.42
C ILE A 60 -5.53 -10.03 9.97
N ARG A 61 -6.74 -10.41 10.41
CA ARG A 61 -7.98 -9.65 10.10
C ARG A 61 -7.96 -8.24 10.69
N ARG A 62 -7.49 -8.07 11.93
CA ARG A 62 -7.34 -6.74 12.55
C ARG A 62 -6.34 -5.87 11.80
N GLU A 63 -5.23 -6.46 11.35
CA GLU A 63 -4.25 -5.74 10.53
C GLU A 63 -4.86 -5.31 9.19
N ILE A 64 -5.62 -6.19 8.51
CA ILE A 64 -6.33 -5.84 7.27
C ILE A 64 -7.24 -4.63 7.49
N ALA A 65 -8.13 -4.69 8.50
CA ALA A 65 -9.05 -3.59 8.79
C ALA A 65 -8.34 -2.27 9.12
N LEU A 66 -7.18 -2.33 9.79
CA LEU A 66 -6.38 -1.14 10.06
C LEU A 66 -5.83 -0.52 8.77
N TYR A 67 -5.27 -1.34 7.88
CA TYR A 67 -4.75 -0.85 6.60
C TYR A 67 -5.85 -0.39 5.65
N GLU A 68 -7.03 -1.01 5.64
CA GLU A 68 -8.19 -0.55 4.85
C GLU A 68 -8.62 0.86 5.26
N ASN A 69 -8.76 1.11 6.56
CA ASN A 69 -9.11 2.45 7.07
C ASN A 69 -8.03 3.49 6.73
N LYS A 70 -6.76 3.11 6.90
CA LYS A 70 -5.62 3.96 6.55
C LYS A 70 -5.59 4.31 5.06
N LEU A 71 -5.90 3.34 4.20
CA LEU A 71 -5.93 3.52 2.75
C LEU A 71 -6.96 4.59 2.35
N ILE A 72 -8.16 4.56 2.94
CA ILE A 72 -9.21 5.57 2.67
C ILE A 72 -8.71 6.99 3.02
N GLU A 73 -8.05 7.15 4.18
CA GLU A 73 -7.51 8.45 4.58
C GLU A 73 -6.39 8.92 3.67
N ASP A 74 -5.47 8.02 3.31
CA ASP A 74 -4.32 8.34 2.47
C ASP A 74 -4.74 8.62 1.02
N GLU A 75 -5.69 7.87 0.47
CA GLU A 75 -6.29 8.14 -0.84
C GLU A 75 -6.92 9.53 -0.89
N LYS A 76 -7.65 9.93 0.16
CA LYS A 76 -8.24 11.27 0.22
C LYS A 76 -7.15 12.35 0.22
N LYS A 77 -6.13 12.22 1.08
CA LYS A 77 -5.00 13.17 1.15
C LYS A 77 -4.25 13.27 -0.19
N VAL A 78 -3.99 12.13 -0.83
CA VAL A 78 -3.28 12.07 -2.12
C VAL A 78 -4.13 12.66 -3.24
N ASN A 79 -5.43 12.37 -3.28
CA ASN A 79 -6.33 12.95 -4.29
C ASN A 79 -6.48 14.46 -4.13
N ASP A 80 -6.64 14.96 -2.90
CA ASP A 80 -6.69 16.39 -2.62
C ASP A 80 -5.40 17.09 -3.09
N TYR A 81 -4.24 16.49 -2.81
CA TYR A 81 -2.95 16.97 -3.29
C TYR A 81 -2.86 16.99 -4.82
N ILE A 82 -3.22 15.89 -5.50
CA ILE A 82 -3.23 15.78 -6.96
C ILE A 82 -4.13 16.85 -7.58
N ASN A 83 -5.33 17.04 -7.02
CA ASN A 83 -6.32 17.99 -7.54
C ASN A 83 -5.88 19.45 -7.35
N SER A 84 -5.02 19.74 -6.37
CA SER A 84 -4.44 21.07 -6.16
C SER A 84 -3.33 21.42 -7.17
N ALA A 85 -2.75 20.42 -7.84
CA ALA A 85 -1.68 20.64 -8.81
C ALA A 85 -2.25 21.21 -10.13
N PRO A 86 -1.50 22.09 -10.83
CA PRO A 86 -1.90 22.58 -12.14
C PRO A 86 -1.79 21.46 -13.19
N ARG A 87 -2.48 21.63 -14.33
CA ARG A 87 -2.25 20.81 -15.53
C ARG A 87 -0.93 21.26 -16.19
N PRO A 88 -0.10 20.33 -16.71
CA PRO A 88 -0.30 18.87 -16.80
C PRO A 88 0.18 18.05 -15.59
N GLU A 89 0.76 18.69 -14.57
CA GLU A 89 1.39 18.01 -13.43
C GLU A 89 0.39 17.13 -12.64
N CYS A 90 -0.86 17.55 -12.47
CA CYS A 90 -1.90 16.74 -11.81
C CYS A 90 -2.11 15.37 -12.48
N ASP A 91 -2.18 15.33 -13.82
CA ASP A 91 -2.40 14.10 -14.57
C ASP A 91 -1.17 13.19 -14.47
N ILE A 92 0.03 13.77 -14.58
CA ILE A 92 1.30 13.05 -14.46
C ILE A 92 1.42 12.40 -13.07
N ILE A 93 1.10 13.14 -12.01
CA ILE A 93 1.16 12.62 -10.63
C ILE A 93 0.13 11.51 -10.46
N ARG A 94 -1.12 11.71 -10.90
CA ARG A 94 -2.17 10.68 -10.85
C ARG A 94 -1.74 9.39 -11.53
N PHE A 95 -1.29 9.47 -12.78
CA PHE A 95 -0.87 8.29 -13.53
C PHE A 95 0.33 7.57 -12.90
N ARG A 96 1.25 8.34 -12.30
CA ARG A 96 2.42 7.74 -11.66
C ARG A 96 2.08 7.07 -10.34
N VAL A 97 1.28 7.72 -9.50
CA VAL A 97 1.10 7.39 -8.10
C VAL A 97 -0.05 6.40 -7.90
N ILE A 98 -1.18 6.64 -8.57
CA ILE A 98 -2.38 5.81 -8.45
C ILE A 98 -2.31 4.66 -9.45
N ASN A 99 -2.02 4.96 -10.72
CA ASN A 99 -2.05 3.95 -11.78
C ASN A 99 -0.74 3.18 -11.96
N ASN A 100 0.33 3.57 -11.23
CA ASN A 100 1.65 2.96 -11.30
C ASN A 100 2.24 2.84 -12.72
N LEU A 101 1.92 3.79 -13.61
CA LEU A 101 2.42 3.78 -14.98
C LEU A 101 3.90 4.17 -15.04
N SER A 102 4.61 3.60 -16.01
CA SER A 102 5.98 4.00 -16.33
C SER A 102 6.02 5.39 -16.96
N TRP A 103 7.20 6.03 -16.92
CA TRP A 103 7.35 7.36 -17.51
C TRP A 103 7.07 7.39 -19.01
N GLU A 104 7.43 6.32 -19.74
CA GLU A 104 7.18 6.22 -21.17
C GLU A 104 5.69 6.10 -21.48
N GLU A 105 4.93 5.29 -20.71
CA GLU A 105 3.48 5.18 -20.86
C GLU A 105 2.79 6.51 -20.56
N ILE A 106 3.17 7.19 -19.49
CA ILE A 106 2.63 8.52 -19.16
C ILE A 106 2.95 9.51 -20.28
N GLY A 107 4.16 9.44 -20.84
CA GLY A 107 4.56 10.24 -21.99
C GLY A 107 3.64 10.02 -23.20
N ALA A 108 3.35 8.76 -23.52
CA ALA A 108 2.43 8.39 -24.59
C ALA A 108 1.02 8.98 -24.39
N TYR A 109 0.49 8.97 -23.16
CA TYR A 109 -0.83 9.56 -22.85
C TYR A 109 -0.84 11.10 -22.86
N THR A 110 0.26 11.73 -22.47
CA THR A 110 0.33 13.20 -22.29
C THR A 110 0.94 13.94 -23.48
N GLY A 111 1.45 13.22 -24.48
CA GLY A 111 2.14 13.79 -25.64
C GLY A 111 3.57 14.27 -25.36
N TYR A 112 4.16 13.83 -24.25
CA TYR A 112 5.54 14.14 -23.86
C TYR A 112 6.45 12.91 -23.98
N SER A 113 7.77 13.11 -24.04
CA SER A 113 8.70 12.00 -23.83
C SER A 113 8.74 11.59 -22.35
N GLY A 114 9.03 10.32 -22.04
CA GLY A 114 9.12 9.87 -20.65
C GLY A 114 10.13 10.67 -19.82
N ARG A 115 11.23 11.10 -20.44
CA ARG A 115 12.21 12.01 -19.80
C ARG A 115 11.61 13.37 -19.42
N GLN A 116 10.77 13.96 -20.27
CA GLN A 116 10.11 15.23 -19.97
C GLN A 116 9.08 15.09 -18.85
N VAL A 117 8.30 14.02 -18.87
CA VAL A 117 7.34 13.69 -17.81
C VAL A 117 8.03 13.58 -16.45
N SER A 118 9.10 12.78 -16.38
CA SER A 118 9.88 12.60 -15.15
C SER A 118 10.43 13.93 -14.62
N ARG A 119 10.97 14.78 -15.50
CA ARG A 119 11.44 16.12 -15.11
C ARG A 119 10.32 16.99 -14.57
N LYS A 120 9.15 17.02 -15.20
CA LYS A 120 7.99 17.79 -14.74
C LYS A 120 7.55 17.35 -13.34
N PHE A 121 7.44 16.04 -13.13
CA PHE A 121 7.08 15.45 -11.85
C PHE A 121 8.04 15.89 -10.72
N TRP A 122 9.35 15.65 -10.89
CA TRP A 122 10.32 15.99 -9.85
C TRP A 122 10.47 17.50 -9.62
N ASN A 123 10.37 18.30 -10.68
CA ASN A 123 10.41 19.75 -10.55
C ASN A 123 9.22 20.30 -9.78
N TYR A 124 8.02 19.74 -9.99
CA TYR A 124 6.83 20.12 -9.24
C TYR A 124 6.99 19.82 -7.76
N LEU A 125 7.38 18.58 -7.41
CA LEU A 125 7.61 18.19 -6.02
C LEU A 125 8.67 19.05 -5.34
N LYS A 126 9.77 19.37 -6.03
CA LYS A 126 10.82 20.24 -5.48
C LYS A 126 10.31 21.67 -5.22
N LYS A 127 9.53 22.23 -6.13
CA LYS A 127 8.94 23.57 -5.96
C LYS A 127 7.94 23.59 -4.81
N ASP A 128 7.13 22.56 -4.68
CA ASP A 128 6.16 22.43 -3.59
C ASP A 128 6.87 22.39 -2.23
N VAL A 129 7.94 21.60 -2.10
CA VAL A 129 8.76 21.55 -0.88
C VAL A 129 9.39 22.91 -0.56
N GLN A 130 9.91 23.62 -1.57
CA GLN A 130 10.49 24.96 -1.36
C GLN A 130 9.42 25.97 -0.90
N ASN A 131 8.24 25.96 -1.52
CA ASN A 131 7.13 26.84 -1.12
C ASN A 131 6.72 26.61 0.34
N VAL A 132 6.67 25.34 0.78
CA VAL A 132 6.36 25.01 2.19
C VAL A 132 7.44 25.55 3.14
N GLN A 133 8.72 25.43 2.78
CA GLN A 133 9.83 25.96 3.58
C GLN A 133 9.80 27.50 3.67
N ASP A 134 9.56 28.18 2.55
CA ASP A 134 9.52 29.65 2.48
C ASP A 134 8.36 30.25 3.29
N VAL A 135 7.23 29.53 3.42
CA VAL A 135 6.10 29.93 4.28
C VAL A 135 6.44 29.73 5.76
N SER A 136 7.13 28.64 6.11
CA SER A 136 7.52 28.34 7.50
C SER A 136 8.63 29.23 8.06
N GLY A 137 9.52 29.75 7.20
CA GLY A 137 10.62 30.64 7.60
C GLY A 137 10.26 32.12 7.69
N LYS A 138 9.00 32.49 7.45
CA LYS A 138 8.48 33.86 7.51
C LYS A 138 7.64 34.16 8.76
N VAL A 139 7.67 33.28 9.77
CA VAL A 139 6.96 33.45 11.05
C VAL A 139 7.94 33.80 12.16
#